data_AF-A0A847AN76-F1
#
_entry.id   AF-A0A847AN76-F1
#
_cell.length_a   1.000
_cell.length_b   1.000
_cell.length_c   1.000
_cell.angle_alpha   90.00
_cell.angle_beta   90.00
_cell.angle_gamma   90.00
#
_symmetry.space_group_name_H-M   'P 1'
#
loop_
_entity.id
_entity.type
_entity.pdbx_description
1 polymer ?
#
loop_
_entity_poly.entity_id
_entity_poly.type
_entity_poly.pdbx_seq_one_letter_code
_entity_poly.pdbx_strand_id
1 'polypeptide(L)'
;MFNELCRINKKPEPFQYYTAEDLWTDGHISKKMLEFHLDGSVDVSSRNINFINRSVSWIVDYFNLNAGSETPIKGRSCWKNSSTC
;
A
#
# COMPACT_ATOMS: atom_id res chain seq x y z
N MET A 1 9.02 -44.75 -0.13
CA MET A 1 7.83 -44.01 -0.63
C MET A 1 7.10 -43.26 0.49
N PHE A 2 6.69 -43.91 1.59
CA PHE A 2 5.98 -43.24 2.70
C PHE A 2 6.70 -42.01 3.27
N ASN A 3 8.00 -42.13 3.59
CA ASN A 3 8.79 -41.02 4.14
C ASN A 3 8.87 -39.78 3.23
N GLU A 4 8.80 -39.98 1.92
CA GLU A 4 8.88 -38.89 0.94
C GLU A 4 7.57 -38.09 0.87
N LEU A 5 6.44 -38.79 0.96
CA LEU A 5 5.12 -38.16 1.08
C LEU A 5 4.99 -37.35 2.37
N CYS A 6 5.55 -37.83 3.48
CA CYS A 6 5.60 -37.08 4.74
C CYS A 6 6.43 -35.80 4.63
N ARG A 7 7.53 -35.82 3.87
CA ARG A 7 8.39 -34.66 3.65
C ARG A 7 7.70 -33.56 2.83
N ILE A 8 7.02 -33.94 1.75
CA ILE A 8 6.34 -32.99 0.85
C ILE A 8 5.10 -32.36 1.52
N ASN A 9 4.39 -33.11 2.36
CA ASN A 9 3.23 -32.60 3.10
C ASN A 9 3.57 -31.81 4.38
N LYS A 10 4.86 -31.58 4.67
CA LYS A 10 5.24 -30.78 5.82
C LYS A 10 4.79 -29.33 5.60
N LYS A 11 4.07 -28.77 6.58
CA LYS A 11 3.65 -27.36 6.55
C LYS A 11 4.90 -26.47 6.37
N PRO A 12 4.88 -25.51 5.43
CA PRO A 12 5.99 -24.57 5.28
C PRO A 12 6.06 -23.61 6.48
N GLU A 13 7.25 -23.06 6.72
CA GLU A 13 7.42 -22.04 7.74
C GLU A 13 6.63 -20.76 7.36
N PRO A 14 6.19 -19.96 8.35
CA PRO A 14 5.54 -18.69 8.07
C PRO A 14 6.41 -17.82 7.16
N PHE A 15 5.82 -17.29 6.08
CA PHE A 15 6.49 -16.44 5.09
C PHE A 15 7.65 -17.11 4.32
N GLN A 16 7.76 -18.44 4.36
CA GLN A 16 8.77 -19.18 3.59
C GLN A 16 8.65 -18.92 2.07
N TYR A 17 7.44 -18.67 1.59
CA TYR A 17 7.16 -18.33 0.20
C TYR A 17 6.59 -16.92 0.12
N TYR A 18 7.16 -16.13 -0.78
CA TYR A 18 6.70 -14.79 -1.09
C TYR A 18 5.79 -14.84 -2.32
N THR A 19 4.49 -14.65 -2.12
CA THR A 19 3.45 -14.77 -3.16
C THR A 19 2.85 -13.42 -3.56
N ALA A 20 3.51 -12.31 -3.21
CA ALA A 20 2.97 -10.99 -3.53
C ALA A 20 2.98 -10.74 -5.05
N GLU A 21 3.91 -11.34 -5.79
CA GLU A 21 3.92 -11.25 -7.25
C GLU A 21 2.62 -11.80 -7.85
N ASP A 22 2.20 -13.01 -7.45
CA ASP A 22 0.94 -13.62 -7.90
C ASP A 22 -0.27 -12.76 -7.51
N LEU A 23 -0.25 -12.17 -6.31
CA LEU A 23 -1.31 -11.28 -5.83
C LEU A 23 -1.49 -10.05 -6.74
N TRP A 24 -0.40 -9.46 -7.22
CA TRP A 24 -0.42 -8.23 -8.02
C TRP A 24 -0.50 -8.47 -9.53
N THR A 25 -0.09 -9.65 -10.02
CA THR A 25 -0.01 -9.96 -11.45
C THR A 25 -1.20 -10.79 -11.95
N ASP A 26 -1.91 -11.50 -11.06
CA ASP A 26 -3.15 -12.19 -11.44
C ASP A 26 -4.22 -11.17 -11.86
N GLY A 27 -4.78 -11.34 -13.07
CA GLY A 27 -5.70 -10.37 -13.66
C GLY A 27 -7.05 -10.25 -12.94
N HIS A 28 -7.48 -11.28 -12.21
CA HIS A 28 -8.72 -11.23 -11.42
C HIS A 28 -8.48 -10.53 -10.08
N ILE A 29 -7.44 -10.96 -9.36
CA ILE A 29 -7.10 -10.45 -8.03
C ILE A 29 -6.66 -8.99 -8.10
N SER A 30 -5.75 -8.65 -9.02
CA SER A 30 -5.24 -7.29 -9.18
C SER A 30 -6.36 -6.30 -9.53
N LYS A 31 -7.32 -6.70 -10.39
CA LYS A 31 -8.48 -5.87 -10.73
C LYS A 31 -9.36 -5.61 -9.50
N LYS A 32 -9.64 -6.64 -8.70
CA LYS A 32 -10.42 -6.47 -7.46
C LYS A 32 -9.68 -5.61 -6.43
N MET A 33 -8.37 -5.79 -6.29
CA MET A 33 -7.54 -4.94 -5.45
C MET A 33 -7.64 -3.47 -5.88
N LEU A 34 -7.55 -3.18 -7.17
CA LEU A 34 -7.70 -1.83 -7.70
C LEU A 34 -9.11 -1.26 -7.46
N GLU A 35 -10.16 -2.04 -7.70
CA GLU A 35 -11.55 -1.64 -7.42
C GLU A 35 -11.72 -1.21 -5.95
N PHE A 36 -11.19 -1.97 -5.00
CA PHE A 36 -11.24 -1.62 -3.57
C PHE A 36 -10.36 -0.43 -3.19
N HIS A 37 -9.24 -0.18 -3.89
CA HIS A 37 -8.41 1.01 -3.65
C HIS A 37 -9.08 2.30 -4.16
N LEU A 38 -9.90 2.20 -5.20
CA LEU A 38 -10.67 3.31 -5.75
C LEU A 38 -11.97 3.57 -4.98
N ASP A 39 -12.50 2.55 -4.28
CA ASP A 39 -13.69 2.68 -3.45
C ASP A 39 -13.34 3.31 -2.08
N GLY A 40 -13.47 4.64 -2.01
CA GLY A 40 -13.28 5.40 -0.77
C GLY A 40 -14.40 5.25 0.27
N SER A 41 -15.41 4.42 0.01
CA SER A 41 -16.51 4.16 0.95
C SER A 41 -16.23 2.98 1.89
N VAL A 42 -15.30 2.10 1.53
CA VAL A 42 -14.98 0.88 2.29
C VAL A 42 -13.58 0.93 2.89
N ASP A 43 -13.40 0.26 4.03
CA ASP A 43 -12.12 0.22 4.78
C ASP A 43 -11.22 -0.97 4.39
N VAL A 44 -11.45 -1.59 3.22
CA VAL A 44 -10.79 -2.85 2.82
C VAL A 44 -9.35 -2.62 2.34
N SER A 45 -9.06 -1.46 1.78
CA SER A 45 -7.75 -1.14 1.18
C SER A 45 -7.22 0.19 1.68
N SER A 46 -7.88 1.27 1.28
CA SER A 46 -7.73 2.55 1.95
C SER A 46 -8.74 2.65 3.10
N ARG A 47 -8.57 3.64 3.97
CA ARG A 47 -9.60 3.99 4.96
C ARG A 47 -10.69 4.78 4.25
N ASN A 48 -11.90 4.73 4.78
CA ASN A 48 -13.01 5.52 4.31
C ASN A 48 -12.65 7.01 4.33
N ILE A 49 -13.11 7.73 3.32
CA ILE A 49 -12.78 9.15 3.12
C ILE A 49 -13.13 10.03 4.33
N ASN A 50 -14.17 9.71 5.09
CA ASN A 50 -14.55 10.43 6.30
C ASN A 50 -13.52 10.26 7.43
N PHE A 51 -12.90 9.09 7.52
CA PHE A 51 -11.81 8.87 8.46
C PHE A 51 -10.56 9.64 8.00
N ILE A 52 -10.22 9.57 6.71
CA ILE A 52 -9.08 10.29 6.13
C ILE A 52 -9.21 11.79 6.41
N ASN A 53 -10.34 12.41 6.10
CA ASN A 53 -10.55 13.84 6.32
C ASN A 53 -10.38 14.23 7.78
N ARG A 54 -10.98 13.47 8.71
CA ARG A 54 -10.81 13.71 10.15
C ARG A 54 -9.36 13.57 10.60
N SER A 55 -8.65 12.56 10.09
CA SER A 55 -7.24 12.34 10.42
C SER A 55 -6.34 13.47 9.91
N VAL A 56 -6.61 13.98 8.70
CA VAL A 56 -5.88 15.11 8.12
C VAL A 56 -6.14 16.38 8.94
N SER A 57 -7.40 16.69 9.27
CA SER A 57 -7.72 17.83 10.14
C SER A 57 -6.99 17.74 11.48
N TRP A 58 -7.01 16.56 12.12
CA TRP A 58 -6.30 16.35 13.38
C TRP A 58 -4.79 16.58 13.26
N ILE A 59 -4.14 16.09 12.18
CA ILE A 59 -2.71 16.32 11.94
C ILE A 59 -2.43 17.82 11.76
N VAL A 60 -3.25 18.51 10.96
CA VAL A 60 -3.10 19.95 10.71
C VAL A 60 -3.20 20.73 12.02
N ASP A 61 -4.21 20.42 12.84
CA ASP A 61 -4.43 21.10 14.12
C ASP A 61 -3.30 20.79 15.11
N TYR A 62 -2.91 19.51 15.22
CA TYR A 62 -1.90 19.05 16.17
C TYR A 62 -0.52 19.66 15.91
N PHE A 63 -0.13 19.79 14.64
CA PHE A 63 1.15 20.38 14.25
C PHE A 63 1.05 21.88 13.89
N ASN A 64 -0.13 22.48 14.02
CA ASN A 64 -0.42 23.87 13.64
C ASN A 64 0.09 24.22 12.23
N LEU A 65 -0.18 23.32 11.28
CA LEU A 65 0.30 23.44 9.90
C LEU A 65 -0.46 24.55 9.17
N ASN A 66 0.29 25.38 8.45
CA ASN A 66 -0.24 26.44 7.60
C ASN A 66 0.50 26.46 6.26
N ALA A 67 0.08 27.32 5.33
CA ALA A 67 0.66 27.40 3.99
C ALA A 67 2.16 27.75 3.97
N GLY A 68 2.68 28.33 5.05
CA GLY A 68 4.10 28.64 5.23
C GLY A 68 4.88 27.58 6.02
N SER A 69 4.23 26.51 6.49
CA SER A 69 4.91 25.42 7.19
C SER A 69 5.83 24.67 6.23
N GLU A 70 7.13 24.71 6.48
CA GLU A 70 8.09 23.90 5.76
C GLU A 70 7.90 22.44 6.13
N THR A 71 7.20 21.69 5.27
CA THR A 71 7.27 20.24 5.31
C THR A 71 8.68 19.84 4.89
N PRO A 72 9.44 19.03 5.66
CA PRO A 72 10.76 18.55 5.28
C PRO A 72 10.65 17.47 4.18
N ILE A 73 9.96 17.76 3.09
CA ILE A 73 9.91 16.90 1.90
C ILE A 73 11.09 17.34 1.02
N LYS A 74 12.28 16.86 1.38
CA LYS A 74 13.50 17.00 0.60
C LYS A 74 13.40 16.08 -0.64
N GLY A 75 12.65 16.51 -1.66
CA GLY A 75 12.43 15.67 -2.86
C GLY A 75 11.76 16.35 -4.06
N ARG A 76 11.27 17.60 -3.92
CA ARG A 76 10.60 18.30 -5.03
C ARG A 76 11.50 18.73 -6.19
N SER A 77 12.81 18.49 -6.13
CA SER A 77 13.73 18.83 -7.23
C SER A 77 13.71 17.84 -8.40
N CYS A 78 13.12 16.65 -8.24
CA CYS A 78 13.20 15.59 -9.26
C CYS A 78 11.99 15.53 -10.22
N TRP A 79 10.90 16.26 -9.94
CA TRP A 79 9.71 16.31 -10.80
C TRP A 79 9.64 17.63 -11.60
N LYS A 80 10.72 17.97 -12.30
CA LYS A 80 10.66 18.91 -13.42
C LYS A 80 11.11 18.15 -14.67
N ASN A 81 10.21 18.13 -15.64
CA ASN A 81 10.33 17.48 -16.95
C ASN A 81 11.77 17.44 -17.47
N SER A 82 12.24 16.23 -17.70
CA SER A 82 13.49 15.90 -18.36
C SER A 82 13.49 16.41 -19.79
N SER A 83 14.25 17.46 -20.05
CA SER A 83 14.83 17.72 -21.36
C SER A 83 16.26 18.21 -21.21
N THR A 84 17.02 17.56 -20.32
CA THR A 84 18.49 17.49 -20.30
C THR A 84 18.95 16.58 -19.14
N CYS A 85 19.09 15.30 -19.42
CA CYS A 85 20.11 14.41 -18.86
C CYS A 85 20.67 13.60 -20.02
#